data_AF-A0A3R6A6S8-F1
#
_entry.id   AF-A0A3R6A6S8-F1
#
_cell.length_a   1.000
_cell.length_b   1.000
_cell.length_c   1.000
_cell.angle_alpha   90.00
_cell.angle_beta   90.00
_cell.angle_gamma   90.00
#
_symmetry.space_group_name_H-M   'P 1'
#
loop_
_entity.id
_entity.type
_entity.pdbx_description
1 polymer ?
#
loop_
_entity_poly.entity_id
_entity_poly.type
_entity_poly.pdbx_seq_one_letter_code
_entity_poly.pdbx_strand_id
1 'polypeptide(L)'
;MCIDELRFEAAKNRVIGINRERQGIGTLSEKTVHAVLKNYYAPDTDMHEIPIENFVADIFTGTEIIEIQTRSFQVMRRKLDAFLKIYPVTIVYPIPHVKWLSWIDEESGEMSSKRKSPKKGNPYVAFKELYKIRPFLKNENLRFRFALIDMEEYRLLNGWSRDKKKGSERYDRIPVQFVEEVCIERREDYMQFIPFDLPEPFTTKDFSKSAKIPLSLAQTVLLILTDLEIVDRVGKQGNSYLYKVCEI
;
A
#
# COMPACT_ATOMS: atom_id res chain seq x y z
N MET A 1 -2.83 13.65 -9.44
CA MET A 1 -1.65 14.55 -9.53
C MET A 1 -0.56 13.84 -10.32
N CYS A 2 0.25 14.57 -11.09
CA CYS A 2 1.46 14.01 -11.67
C CYS A 2 2.48 13.77 -10.54
N ILE A 3 3.24 12.69 -10.61
CA ILE A 3 4.29 12.38 -9.62
C ILE A 3 5.41 13.42 -9.77
N ASP A 4 5.81 14.04 -8.67
CA ASP A 4 6.93 14.99 -8.66
C ASP A 4 8.25 14.23 -8.45
N GLU A 5 8.89 13.85 -9.56
CA GLU A 5 10.12 13.07 -9.54
C GLU A 5 11.27 13.78 -8.80
N LEU A 6 11.37 15.11 -8.93
CA LEU A 6 12.40 15.91 -8.28
C LEU A 6 12.22 15.91 -6.76
N ARG A 7 10.98 16.10 -6.29
CA ARG A 7 10.65 16.03 -4.87
C ARG A 7 10.89 14.63 -4.32
N PHE A 8 10.53 13.59 -5.07
CA PHE A 8 10.76 12.21 -4.64
C PHE A 8 12.25 11.90 -4.50
N GLU A 9 13.07 12.36 -5.44
CA GLU A 9 14.52 12.19 -5.38
C GLU A 9 15.14 13.01 -4.23
N ALA A 10 14.67 14.23 -3.98
CA ALA A 10 15.08 15.03 -2.83
C ALA A 10 14.74 14.33 -1.49
N ALA A 11 13.53 13.76 -1.38
CA ALA A 11 13.10 13.01 -0.20
C ALA A 11 13.96 11.74 0.03
N LYS A 12 14.27 11.00 -1.04
CA LYS A 12 15.20 9.86 -1.00
C LYS A 12 16.57 10.27 -0.49
N ASN A 13 17.17 11.31 -1.08
CA ASN A 13 18.52 11.75 -0.72
C ASN A 13 18.59 12.25 0.71
N ARG A 14 17.55 12.93 1.20
CA ARG A 14 17.44 13.34 2.61
C ARG A 14 17.47 12.13 3.55
N VAL A 15 16.63 11.12 3.31
CA VAL A 15 16.51 9.96 4.21
C VAL A 15 17.71 9.02 4.11
N ILE A 16 18.16 8.71 2.90
CA ILE A 16 19.28 7.79 2.67
C ILE A 16 20.61 8.43 3.08
N GLY A 17 20.78 9.74 2.83
CA GLY A 17 21.96 10.49 3.27
C GLY A 17 22.12 10.48 4.80
N ILE A 18 21.04 10.79 5.53
CA ILE A 18 21.04 10.80 7.01
C ILE A 18 21.32 9.39 7.59
N ASN A 19 20.75 8.34 7.00
CA ASN A 19 20.99 6.97 7.47
C ASN A 19 22.42 6.49 7.24
N ARG A 20 23.12 7.00 6.21
CA ARG A 20 24.53 6.68 5.95
C ARG A 20 25.50 7.33 6.93
N GLU A 21 25.14 8.47 7.54
CA GLU A 21 25.98 9.14 8.55
C GLU A 21 25.89 8.48 9.93
N ARG A 22 24.80 7.74 10.24
CA ARG A 22 24.53 7.13 11.55
C ARG A 22 25.04 5.69 11.73
N GLN A 23 25.99 5.20 10.92
CA GLN A 23 26.23 3.75 10.73
C GLN A 23 26.27 2.88 12.01
N GLY A 24 25.35 1.90 12.01
CA GLY A 24 25.59 0.47 12.20
C GLY A 24 24.60 -0.27 11.29
N ILE A 25 24.96 -1.43 10.72
CA ILE A 25 24.16 -2.25 9.78
C ILE A 25 22.93 -2.90 10.48
N GLY A 26 22.38 -2.27 11.52
CA GLY A 26 21.34 -2.84 12.39
C GLY A 26 20.11 -1.96 12.62
N THR A 27 20.02 -0.74 12.07
CA THR A 27 18.91 0.20 12.36
C THR A 27 17.98 0.49 11.20
N LEU A 28 18.21 -0.12 10.03
CA LEU A 28 17.32 0.01 8.89
C LEU A 28 16.22 -1.05 9.01
N SER A 29 15.05 -0.60 9.44
CA SER A 29 13.81 -1.38 9.38
C SER A 29 12.96 -0.85 8.23
N GLU A 30 11.76 -1.40 8.01
CA GLU A 30 10.76 -0.96 7.02
C GLU A 30 10.46 0.57 6.99
N LYS A 31 11.01 1.32 7.93
CA LYS A 31 11.04 2.79 8.06
C LYS A 31 11.62 3.53 6.86
N THR A 32 12.50 2.96 6.01
CA THR A 32 13.08 3.74 4.89
C THR A 32 12.01 4.21 3.90
N VAL A 33 11.14 3.31 3.44
CA VAL A 33 10.02 3.68 2.55
C VAL A 33 9.07 4.66 3.24
N HIS A 34 8.76 4.41 4.51
CA HIS A 34 7.89 5.28 5.31
C HIS A 34 8.45 6.70 5.39
N ALA A 35 9.70 6.85 5.79
CA ALA A 35 10.38 8.14 5.93
C ALA A 35 10.53 8.87 4.60
N VAL A 36 10.84 8.17 3.50
CA VAL A 36 10.93 8.79 2.16
C VAL A 36 9.58 9.33 1.74
N LEU A 37 8.51 8.54 1.88
CA LEU A 37 7.18 9.02 1.55
C LEU A 37 6.73 10.14 2.48
N LYS A 38 7.10 10.10 3.75
CA LYS A 38 6.79 11.16 4.71
C LYS A 38 7.34 12.51 4.27
N ASN A 39 8.62 12.52 3.88
CA ASN A 39 9.29 13.70 3.33
C ASN A 39 8.76 14.09 1.93
N TYR A 40 8.27 13.14 1.14
CA TYR A 40 7.66 13.43 -0.16
C TYR A 40 6.31 14.15 -0.02
N TYR A 41 5.40 13.65 0.82
CA TYR A 41 4.08 14.26 1.02
C TYR A 41 4.15 15.54 1.85
N ALA A 42 5.07 15.62 2.82
CA ALA A 42 5.32 16.82 3.62
C ALA A 42 6.84 17.08 3.70
N PRO A 43 7.40 17.91 2.81
CA PRO A 43 8.82 18.30 2.90
C PRO A 43 9.16 19.11 4.16
N ASP A 44 8.16 19.83 4.69
CA ASP A 44 8.25 20.53 5.97
C ASP A 44 8.11 19.54 7.12
N THR A 45 9.15 19.48 7.96
CA THR A 45 9.21 18.56 9.10
C THR A 45 8.37 19.02 10.29
N ASP A 46 7.95 20.29 10.33
CA ASP A 46 7.06 20.80 11.37
C ASP A 46 5.64 20.23 11.25
N MET A 47 5.33 19.57 10.14
CA MET A 47 4.10 18.83 9.92
C MET A 47 4.17 17.36 10.37
N HIS A 48 5.34 16.87 10.81
CA HIS A 48 5.56 15.45 11.09
C HIS A 48 5.32 15.10 12.56
N GLU A 49 4.79 13.90 12.81
CA GLU A 49 4.68 13.33 14.17
C GLU A 49 3.85 14.20 15.12
N ILE A 50 2.76 14.76 14.60
CA ILE A 50 1.91 15.69 15.35
C ILE A 50 0.98 14.91 16.28
N PRO A 51 0.98 15.21 17.59
CA PRO A 51 0.04 14.62 18.52
C PRO A 51 -1.37 15.13 18.23
N ILE A 52 -2.30 14.20 18.02
CA ILE A 52 -3.72 14.47 17.83
C ILE A 52 -4.49 13.50 18.72
N GLU A 53 -5.24 14.04 19.69
CA GLU A 53 -5.88 13.25 20.74
C GLU A 53 -4.85 12.38 21.48
N ASN A 54 -5.06 11.06 21.51
CA ASN A 54 -4.19 10.08 22.15
C ASN A 54 -3.24 9.37 21.18
N PHE A 55 -3.08 9.89 19.96
CA PHE A 55 -2.28 9.29 18.91
C PHE A 55 -1.31 10.31 18.31
N VAL A 56 -0.31 9.79 17.61
CA VAL A 56 0.63 10.61 16.82
C VAL A 56 0.33 10.36 15.35
N ALA A 57 -0.04 11.43 14.64
CA ALA A 57 -0.22 11.43 13.20
C ALA A 57 1.14 11.45 12.49
N ASP A 58 1.30 10.69 11.42
CA ASP A 58 2.53 10.76 10.64
C ASP A 58 2.74 12.16 10.08
N ILE A 59 1.72 12.71 9.41
CA ILE A 59 1.71 14.07 8.88
C ILE A 59 0.38 14.74 9.25
N PHE A 60 0.45 16.00 9.65
CA PHE A 60 -0.70 16.88 9.77
C PHE A 60 -0.42 18.22 9.09
N THR A 61 -1.25 18.58 8.10
CA THR A 61 -1.06 19.80 7.30
C THR A 61 -1.73 21.04 7.89
N GLY A 62 -2.39 20.90 9.04
CA GLY A 62 -3.33 21.89 9.58
C GLY A 62 -4.79 21.63 9.15
N THR A 63 -5.01 20.90 8.05
CA THR A 63 -6.35 20.64 7.51
C THR A 63 -6.67 19.17 7.27
N GLU A 64 -5.65 18.32 7.09
CA GLU A 64 -5.82 16.86 6.95
C GLU A 64 -4.71 16.09 7.65
N ILE A 65 -5.01 14.83 7.96
CA ILE A 65 -4.05 13.85 8.48
C ILE A 65 -3.63 12.93 7.34
N ILE A 66 -2.33 12.69 7.19
CA ILE A 66 -1.81 11.68 6.26
C ILE A 66 -1.06 10.62 7.07
N GLU A 67 -1.43 9.36 6.89
CA GLU A 67 -0.86 8.20 7.56
C GLU A 67 -0.19 7.29 6.53
N ILE A 68 1.11 7.02 6.69
CA ILE A 68 1.85 6.15 5.77
C ILE A 68 1.92 4.77 6.39
N GLN A 69 1.28 3.79 5.75
CA GLN A 69 1.11 2.47 6.32
C GLN A 69 1.71 1.42 5.39
N THR A 70 2.69 0.65 5.87
CA THR A 70 3.37 -0.36 5.03
C THR A 70 2.78 -1.76 5.16
N ARG A 71 1.97 -2.00 6.20
CA ARG A 71 1.21 -3.24 6.46
C ARG A 71 0.19 -3.02 7.59
N SER A 72 -0.70 -4.01 7.76
CA SER A 72 -1.53 -4.19 8.95
C SER A 72 -2.51 -3.06 9.25
N PHE A 73 -3.38 -2.69 8.32
CA PHE A 73 -4.43 -1.67 8.56
C PHE A 73 -5.34 -1.99 9.76
N GLN A 74 -5.37 -3.25 10.21
CA GLN A 74 -6.04 -3.63 11.45
C GLN A 74 -5.62 -2.78 12.66
N VAL A 75 -4.34 -2.42 12.79
CA VAL A 75 -3.87 -1.61 13.93
C VAL A 75 -4.30 -0.14 13.83
N MET A 76 -4.68 0.31 12.63
CA MET A 76 -5.14 1.67 12.37
C MET A 76 -6.58 1.93 12.83
N ARG A 77 -7.37 0.90 13.14
CA ARG A 77 -8.81 1.07 13.46
C ARG A 77 -9.04 2.06 14.59
N ARG A 78 -8.25 1.97 15.66
CA ARG A 78 -8.33 2.90 16.81
C ARG A 78 -7.95 4.33 16.44
N LYS A 79 -6.94 4.51 15.57
CA LYS A 79 -6.55 5.83 15.05
C LYS A 79 -7.66 6.39 14.18
N LEU A 80 -8.20 5.59 13.25
CA LEU A 80 -9.29 6.00 12.35
C LEU A 80 -10.55 6.39 13.12
N ASP A 81 -10.92 5.64 14.16
CA ASP A 81 -12.05 5.97 15.05
C ASP A 81 -11.90 7.34 15.74
N ALA A 82 -10.67 7.80 15.98
CA ALA A 82 -10.39 9.11 16.55
C ALA A 82 -10.29 10.19 15.47
N PHE A 83 -9.45 9.96 14.46
CA PHE A 83 -9.10 10.95 13.46
C PHE A 83 -10.25 11.33 12.53
N LEU A 84 -11.02 10.35 12.02
CA LEU A 84 -12.07 10.59 11.03
C LEU A 84 -13.24 11.44 11.56
N LYS A 85 -13.35 11.60 12.88
CA LYS A 85 -14.33 12.47 13.53
C LYS A 85 -13.94 13.95 13.48
N ILE A 86 -12.66 14.24 13.27
CA ILE A 86 -12.09 15.57 13.43
C ILE A 86 -11.53 16.09 12.10
N TYR A 87 -10.85 15.23 11.35
CA TYR A 87 -10.17 15.59 10.11
C TYR A 87 -10.38 14.56 9.00
N PRO A 88 -10.29 14.98 7.73
CA PRO A 88 -9.98 14.08 6.62
C PRO A 88 -8.68 13.31 6.89
N VAL A 89 -8.69 12.01 6.60
CA VAL A 89 -7.56 11.12 6.76
C VAL A 89 -7.22 10.49 5.42
N THR A 90 -5.99 10.71 4.96
CA THR A 90 -5.44 10.05 3.78
C THR A 90 -4.49 8.94 4.20
N ILE A 91 -4.80 7.69 3.87
CA ILE A 91 -3.87 6.58 4.06
C ILE A 91 -3.02 6.40 2.79
N VAL A 92 -1.72 6.62 2.92
CA VAL A 92 -0.74 6.30 1.88
C VAL A 92 -0.26 4.86 2.08
N TYR A 93 -0.48 4.01 1.08
CA TYR A 93 -0.05 2.61 1.09
C TYR A 93 0.97 2.33 -0.02
N PRO A 94 2.27 2.22 0.30
CA PRO A 94 3.29 1.87 -0.67
C PRO A 94 3.18 0.41 -1.13
N ILE A 95 3.02 0.23 -2.44
CA ILE A 95 2.95 -1.06 -3.13
C ILE A 95 4.23 -1.25 -3.95
N PRO A 96 5.03 -2.30 -3.71
CA PRO A 96 6.16 -2.61 -4.58
C PRO A 96 5.69 -2.92 -6.01
N HIS A 97 6.05 -2.09 -6.97
CA HIS A 97 5.72 -2.27 -8.39
C HIS A 97 6.69 -3.25 -9.06
N VAL A 98 7.95 -2.87 -9.24
CA VAL A 98 9.05 -3.80 -9.50
C VAL A 98 9.94 -3.87 -8.27
N LYS A 99 10.31 -5.09 -7.89
CA LYS A 99 11.20 -5.31 -6.75
C LYS A 99 12.46 -6.05 -7.17
N TRP A 100 13.61 -5.58 -6.75
CA TRP A 100 14.86 -6.36 -6.79
C TRP A 100 15.19 -6.90 -5.40
N LEU A 101 15.77 -8.08 -5.36
CA LEU A 101 16.07 -8.81 -4.13
C LEU A 101 17.57 -9.06 -4.02
N SER A 102 18.12 -8.74 -2.86
CA SER A 102 19.47 -9.11 -2.44
C SER A 102 19.40 -9.78 -1.07
N TRP A 103 20.26 -10.78 -0.86
CA TRP A 103 20.38 -11.52 0.38
C TRP A 103 21.63 -11.09 1.12
N ILE A 104 21.54 -10.93 2.43
CA ILE A 104 22.65 -10.57 3.32
C ILE A 104 22.93 -11.79 4.21
N ASP A 105 24.17 -12.25 4.22
CA ASP A 105 24.64 -13.18 5.25
C ASP A 105 24.92 -12.39 6.54
N GLU A 106 24.29 -12.77 7.65
CA GLU A 106 24.41 -12.03 8.91
C GLU A 106 25.80 -12.16 9.56
N GLU A 107 26.53 -13.25 9.30
CA GLU A 107 27.83 -13.50 9.91
C GLU A 107 28.94 -12.77 9.14
N SER A 108 28.95 -12.87 7.81
CA SER A 108 29.99 -12.26 6.97
C SER A 108 29.65 -10.84 6.51
N GLY A 109 28.37 -10.45 6.52
CA GLY A 109 27.89 -9.21 5.91
C GLY A 109 27.88 -9.23 4.38
N GLU A 110 28.22 -10.36 3.75
CA GLU A 110 28.27 -10.48 2.29
C GLU A 110 26.87 -10.38 1.67
N MET A 111 26.79 -9.66 0.56
CA MET A 111 25.54 -9.48 -0.19
C MET A 111 25.54 -10.30 -1.48
N SER A 112 24.45 -11.03 -1.72
CA SER A 112 24.23 -11.69 -3.00
C SER A 112 24.03 -10.66 -4.12
N SER A 113 24.25 -11.09 -5.37
CA SER A 113 23.89 -10.27 -6.53
C SER A 113 22.40 -9.93 -6.55
N LYS A 114 22.10 -8.72 -7.03
CA LYS A 114 20.75 -8.18 -7.14
C LYS A 114 19.98 -8.91 -8.25
N ARG A 115 18.80 -9.46 -7.93
CA ARG A 115 17.93 -10.11 -8.92
C ARG A 115 16.54 -9.50 -8.96
N LYS A 116 15.93 -9.40 -10.14
CA LYS A 116 14.54 -8.93 -10.29
C LYS A 116 13.55 -9.98 -9.77
N SER A 117 12.54 -9.55 -9.02
CA SER A 117 11.43 -10.40 -8.61
C SER A 117 10.49 -10.64 -9.80
N PRO A 118 9.96 -11.86 -9.99
CA PRO A 118 9.02 -12.14 -11.07
C PRO A 118 7.64 -11.50 -10.84
N LYS A 119 7.33 -11.07 -9.61
CA LYS A 119 6.03 -10.47 -9.28
C LYS A 119 6.06 -8.97 -9.57
N LYS A 120 5.10 -8.52 -10.37
CA LYS A 120 4.79 -7.10 -10.57
C LYS A 120 3.65 -6.70 -9.63
N GLY A 121 3.81 -5.59 -8.93
CA GLY A 121 2.77 -5.01 -8.08
C GLY A 121 1.56 -4.55 -8.89
N ASN A 122 0.40 -4.59 -8.27
CA ASN A 122 -0.84 -4.02 -8.78
C ASN A 122 -1.61 -3.37 -7.63
N PRO A 123 -2.45 -2.36 -7.88
CA PRO A 123 -3.16 -1.66 -6.81
C PRO A 123 -4.22 -2.55 -6.13
N TYR A 124 -4.73 -3.59 -6.80
CA TYR A 124 -5.66 -4.56 -6.19
C TYR A 124 -5.11 -5.23 -4.94
N VAL A 125 -3.78 -5.34 -4.75
CA VAL A 125 -3.22 -5.93 -3.52
C VAL A 125 -3.61 -5.14 -2.27
N ALA A 126 -3.93 -3.85 -2.39
CA ALA A 126 -4.39 -3.01 -1.29
C ALA A 126 -5.71 -3.52 -0.70
N PHE A 127 -6.57 -4.19 -1.48
CA PHE A 127 -7.87 -4.69 -1.00
C PHE A 127 -7.73 -5.70 0.14
N LYS A 128 -6.58 -6.36 0.30
CA LYS A 128 -6.29 -7.22 1.46
C LYS A 128 -6.18 -6.42 2.75
N GLU A 129 -5.65 -5.22 2.69
CA GLU A 129 -5.56 -4.30 3.83
C GLU A 129 -6.87 -3.53 4.02
N LEU A 130 -7.51 -3.08 2.93
CA LEU A 130 -8.85 -2.46 3.00
C LEU A 130 -9.88 -3.39 3.66
N TYR A 131 -9.80 -4.70 3.39
CA TYR A 131 -10.66 -5.70 4.03
C TYR A 131 -10.65 -5.59 5.57
N LYS A 132 -9.49 -5.28 6.15
CA LYS A 132 -9.29 -5.18 7.61
C LYS A 132 -9.93 -3.92 8.21
N ILE A 133 -10.26 -2.93 7.39
CA ILE A 133 -10.88 -1.66 7.81
C ILE A 133 -12.22 -1.41 7.10
N ARG A 134 -12.88 -2.47 6.59
CA ARG A 134 -14.19 -2.39 5.90
C ARG A 134 -15.21 -1.44 6.54
N PRO A 135 -15.41 -1.44 7.88
CA PRO A 135 -16.37 -0.54 8.51
C PRO A 135 -16.12 0.96 8.28
N PHE A 136 -14.88 1.34 7.93
CA PHE A 136 -14.49 2.73 7.70
C PHE A 136 -14.59 3.17 6.24
N LEU A 137 -14.71 2.24 5.29
CA LEU A 137 -14.58 2.56 3.85
C LEU A 137 -15.73 3.43 3.31
N LYS A 138 -16.88 3.48 3.99
CA LYS A 138 -18.00 4.39 3.66
C LYS A 138 -17.81 5.80 4.20
N ASN A 139 -16.79 6.06 5.02
CA ASN A 139 -16.59 7.37 5.62
C ASN A 139 -16.04 8.36 4.57
N GLU A 140 -16.76 9.47 4.35
CA GLU A 140 -16.40 10.50 3.36
C GLU A 140 -15.08 11.22 3.67
N ASN A 141 -14.63 11.19 4.92
CA ASN A 141 -13.35 11.75 5.35
C ASN A 141 -12.18 10.78 5.11
N LEU A 142 -12.40 9.54 4.68
CA LEU A 142 -11.34 8.56 4.45
C LEU A 142 -10.92 8.52 2.98
N ARG A 143 -9.63 8.75 2.74
CA ARG A 143 -9.01 8.74 1.41
C ARG A 143 -7.85 7.77 1.36
N PHE A 144 -7.47 7.35 0.16
CA PHE A 144 -6.33 6.48 -0.07
C PHE A 144 -5.44 6.96 -1.19
N ARG A 145 -4.13 6.77 -1.01
CA ARG A 145 -3.12 6.88 -2.06
C ARG A 145 -2.34 5.57 -2.12
N PHE A 146 -2.51 4.81 -3.19
CA PHE A 146 -1.71 3.60 -3.40
C PHE A 146 -0.50 3.95 -4.24
N ALA A 147 0.65 4.07 -3.58
CA ALA A 147 1.89 4.49 -4.19
C ALA A 147 2.64 3.29 -4.76
N LEU A 148 2.56 3.07 -6.07
CA LEU A 148 3.30 2.04 -6.78
C LEU A 148 4.75 2.50 -6.96
N ILE A 149 5.66 1.84 -6.27
CA ILE A 149 7.06 2.25 -6.17
C ILE A 149 7.96 1.06 -6.51
N ASP A 150 8.93 1.29 -7.37
CA ASP A 150 10.02 0.36 -7.63
C ASP A 150 10.99 0.34 -6.45
N MET A 151 11.42 -0.83 -5.98
CA MET A 151 12.16 -0.96 -4.72
C MET A 151 13.27 -2.01 -4.78
N GLU A 152 14.35 -1.77 -4.04
CA GLU A 152 15.34 -2.78 -3.66
C GLU A 152 14.98 -3.33 -2.29
N GLU A 153 14.76 -4.64 -2.16
CA GLU A 153 14.52 -5.31 -0.89
C GLU A 153 15.72 -6.16 -0.50
N TYR A 154 16.22 -5.89 0.69
CA TYR A 154 17.31 -6.61 1.32
C TYR A 154 16.72 -7.56 2.36
N ARG A 155 17.15 -8.82 2.34
CA ARG A 155 16.68 -9.85 3.28
C ARG A 155 17.85 -10.58 3.91
N LEU A 156 17.67 -11.01 5.14
CA LEU A 156 18.67 -11.76 5.88
C LEU A 156 18.60 -13.25 5.50
N LEU A 157 19.75 -13.92 5.40
CA LEU A 157 19.84 -15.36 5.25
C LEU A 157 19.67 -16.05 6.60
N ASN A 158 18.48 -15.90 7.20
CA ASN A 158 18.15 -16.38 8.54
C ASN A 158 16.85 -17.18 8.61
N GLY A 159 16.35 -17.58 7.45
CA GLY A 159 15.19 -18.44 7.33
C GLY A 159 15.45 -19.88 7.77
N TRP A 160 14.37 -20.61 8.05
CA TRP A 160 14.40 -22.00 8.52
C TRP A 160 14.70 -23.04 7.42
N SER A 161 14.73 -22.65 6.15
CA SER A 161 15.06 -23.58 5.05
C SER A 161 16.56 -23.86 4.93
N ARG A 162 16.93 -24.93 4.23
CA ARG A 162 18.34 -25.30 3.97
C ARG A 162 19.18 -24.17 3.35
N ASP A 163 18.58 -23.34 2.49
CA ASP A 163 19.21 -22.17 1.88
C ASP A 163 19.04 -20.88 2.71
N LYS A 164 18.47 -20.99 3.91
CA LYS A 164 18.13 -19.91 4.84
C LYS A 164 17.20 -18.82 4.28
N LYS A 165 16.41 -19.10 3.24
CA LYS A 165 15.54 -18.09 2.59
C LYS A 165 14.08 -18.11 3.06
N LYS A 166 13.50 -19.27 3.36
CA LYS A 166 12.08 -19.37 3.78
C LYS A 166 11.92 -18.92 5.21
N GLY A 167 10.94 -18.05 5.46
CA GLY A 167 10.75 -17.44 6.78
C GLY A 167 11.80 -16.39 7.13
N SER A 168 12.69 -16.05 6.20
CA SER A 168 13.70 -15.00 6.41
C SER A 168 13.08 -13.67 6.79
N GLU A 169 13.85 -12.88 7.52
CA GLU A 169 13.48 -11.52 7.85
C GLU A 169 13.81 -10.55 6.70
N ARG A 170 12.97 -9.53 6.57
CA ARG A 170 13.26 -8.40 5.69
C ARG A 170 14.13 -7.44 6.50
N TYR A 171 15.30 -7.14 5.97
CA TYR A 171 16.18 -6.12 6.53
C TYR A 171 15.62 -4.73 6.18
N ASP A 172 15.61 -4.36 4.89
CA ASP A 172 15.10 -3.05 4.46
C ASP A 172 14.46 -3.08 3.06
N ARG A 173 13.73 -2.00 2.73
CA ARG A 173 13.27 -1.65 1.38
C ARG A 173 13.72 -0.23 1.04
N ILE A 174 14.56 -0.10 0.01
CA ILE A 174 15.00 1.18 -0.52
C ILE A 174 14.13 1.54 -1.74
N PRO A 175 13.37 2.64 -1.71
CA PRO A 175 12.62 3.09 -2.87
C PRO A 175 13.55 3.59 -3.97
N VAL A 176 13.26 3.20 -5.21
CA VAL A 176 14.04 3.52 -6.42
C VAL A 176 13.32 4.58 -7.23
N GLN A 177 12.08 4.30 -7.65
CA GLN A 177 11.28 5.18 -8.50
C GLN A 177 9.81 5.14 -8.06
N PHE A 178 9.17 6.30 -7.99
CA PHE A 178 7.72 6.41 -7.80
C PHE A 178 7.07 6.35 -9.19
N VAL A 179 6.41 5.23 -9.49
CA VAL A 179 5.96 4.90 -10.84
C VAL A 179 4.54 5.38 -11.11
N GLU A 180 3.63 5.15 -10.17
CA GLU A 180 2.21 5.45 -10.33
C GLU A 180 1.58 5.67 -8.96
N GLU A 181 0.61 6.59 -8.87
CA GLU A 181 -0.21 6.78 -7.67
C GLU A 181 -1.68 6.61 -8.03
N VAL A 182 -2.31 5.59 -7.46
CA VAL A 182 -3.75 5.37 -7.58
C VAL A 182 -4.45 6.08 -6.41
N CYS A 183 -5.29 7.06 -6.72
CA CYS A 183 -5.98 7.90 -5.74
C CYS A 183 -7.43 7.46 -5.57
N ILE A 184 -7.89 7.39 -4.33
CA ILE A 184 -9.31 7.22 -3.97
C ILE A 184 -9.64 8.36 -3.02
N GLU A 185 -10.32 9.37 -3.50
CA GLU A 185 -10.72 10.55 -2.73
C GLU A 185 -12.18 10.48 -2.28
N ARG A 186 -12.99 9.70 -3.00
CA ARG A 186 -14.40 9.44 -2.70
C ARG A 186 -14.81 8.02 -3.08
N ARG A 187 -16.02 7.64 -2.68
CA ARG A 187 -16.61 6.31 -2.94
C ARG A 187 -16.62 5.96 -4.43
N GLU A 188 -16.95 6.91 -5.30
CA GLU A 188 -17.08 6.73 -6.75
C GLU A 188 -15.76 6.33 -7.40
N ASP A 189 -14.63 6.76 -6.83
CA ASP A 189 -13.31 6.49 -7.39
C ASP A 189 -12.96 5.00 -7.33
N TYR A 190 -13.65 4.20 -6.52
CA TYR A 190 -13.50 2.74 -6.53
C TYR A 190 -13.91 2.10 -7.88
N MET A 191 -14.64 2.82 -8.74
CA MET A 191 -14.98 2.39 -10.10
C MET A 191 -13.73 2.11 -10.95
N GLN A 192 -12.60 2.76 -10.67
CA GLN A 192 -11.33 2.52 -11.38
C GLN A 192 -10.81 1.08 -11.25
N PHE A 193 -11.34 0.31 -10.30
CA PHE A 193 -11.04 -1.12 -10.10
C PHE A 193 -11.98 -2.06 -10.86
N ILE A 194 -12.94 -1.53 -11.62
CA ILE A 194 -13.77 -2.31 -12.54
C ILE A 194 -13.08 -2.34 -13.91
N PRO A 195 -12.72 -3.51 -14.45
CA PRO A 195 -12.20 -3.61 -15.81
C PRO A 195 -13.23 -3.13 -16.86
N PHE A 196 -12.79 -2.32 -17.82
CA PHE A 196 -13.66 -1.74 -18.84
C PHE A 196 -14.38 -2.78 -19.72
N ASP A 197 -13.69 -3.85 -20.12
CA ASP A 197 -14.23 -4.90 -21.00
C ASP A 197 -14.95 -6.03 -20.23
N LEU A 198 -15.47 -5.75 -19.03
CA LEU A 198 -16.15 -6.75 -18.22
C LEU A 198 -17.60 -6.94 -18.70
N PRO A 199 -18.03 -8.18 -19.05
CA PRO A 199 -19.40 -8.41 -19.51
C PRO A 199 -20.40 -8.18 -18.38
N GLU A 200 -21.61 -7.75 -18.68
CA GLU A 200 -22.67 -7.59 -17.68
C GLU A 200 -23.89 -8.48 -17.94
N PRO A 201 -24.37 -9.27 -16.95
CA PRO A 201 -23.75 -9.49 -15.64
C PRO A 201 -22.49 -10.37 -15.71
N PHE A 202 -21.58 -10.22 -14.73
CA PHE A 202 -20.35 -11.02 -14.63
C PHE A 202 -20.30 -11.87 -13.36
N THR A 203 -19.52 -12.95 -13.41
CA THR A 203 -19.12 -13.70 -12.20
C THR A 203 -17.78 -13.21 -11.66
N THR A 204 -17.45 -13.62 -10.44
CA THR A 204 -16.10 -13.42 -9.88
C THR A 204 -14.98 -14.03 -10.76
N LYS A 205 -15.26 -15.10 -11.52
CA LYS A 205 -14.27 -15.70 -12.44
C LYS A 205 -13.98 -14.77 -13.62
N ASP A 206 -15.02 -14.15 -14.16
CA ASP A 206 -14.88 -13.18 -15.26
C ASP A 206 -14.10 -11.96 -14.79
N PHE A 207 -14.43 -11.43 -13.60
CA PHE A 207 -13.69 -10.34 -12.97
C PHE A 207 -12.21 -10.69 -12.75
N SER A 208 -11.93 -11.86 -12.15
CA SER A 208 -10.56 -12.34 -11.90
C SER A 208 -9.74 -12.44 -13.18
N LYS A 209 -10.34 -12.94 -14.27
CA LYS A 209 -9.69 -13.06 -15.59
C LYS A 209 -9.42 -11.69 -16.19
N SER A 210 -10.41 -10.79 -16.19
CA SER A 210 -10.28 -9.45 -16.78
C SER A 210 -9.29 -8.57 -16.02
N ALA A 211 -9.37 -8.54 -14.68
CA ALA A 211 -8.45 -7.82 -13.81
C ALA A 211 -7.06 -8.48 -13.66
N LYS A 212 -6.88 -9.72 -14.16
CA LYS A 212 -5.64 -10.52 -14.07
C LYS A 212 -5.14 -10.69 -12.62
N ILE A 213 -6.07 -10.96 -11.71
CA ILE A 213 -5.79 -11.19 -10.29
C ILE A 213 -6.26 -12.57 -9.83
N PRO A 214 -5.68 -13.15 -8.76
CA PRO A 214 -6.15 -14.43 -8.22
C PRO A 214 -7.62 -14.37 -7.79
N LEU A 215 -8.34 -15.49 -7.93
CA LEU A 215 -9.77 -15.57 -7.63
C LEU A 215 -10.10 -15.13 -6.19
N SER A 216 -9.28 -15.50 -5.21
CA SER A 216 -9.49 -15.09 -3.81
C SER A 216 -9.38 -13.58 -3.59
N LEU A 217 -8.50 -12.91 -4.35
CA LEU A 217 -8.40 -11.46 -4.32
C LEU A 217 -9.62 -10.84 -5.02
N ALA A 218 -10.05 -11.37 -6.16
CA ALA A 218 -11.27 -10.92 -6.85
C ALA A 218 -12.52 -11.03 -5.96
N GLN A 219 -12.65 -12.09 -5.16
CA GLN A 219 -13.73 -12.23 -4.18
C GLN A 219 -13.69 -11.13 -3.12
N THR A 220 -12.49 -10.80 -2.62
CA THR A 220 -12.30 -9.73 -1.63
C THR A 220 -12.62 -8.36 -2.23
N VAL A 221 -12.19 -8.13 -3.47
CA VAL A 221 -12.48 -6.90 -4.23
C VAL A 221 -13.98 -6.74 -4.40
N LEU A 222 -14.67 -7.74 -4.95
CA LEU A 222 -16.11 -7.67 -5.18
C LEU A 222 -16.90 -7.54 -3.89
N LEU A 223 -16.45 -8.15 -2.79
CA LEU A 223 -17.08 -7.94 -1.49
C LEU A 223 -17.03 -6.47 -1.06
N ILE A 224 -15.86 -5.84 -1.15
CA ILE A 224 -15.69 -4.42 -0.79
C ILE A 224 -16.49 -3.51 -1.73
N LEU A 225 -16.44 -3.78 -3.05
CA LEU A 225 -17.19 -3.00 -4.03
C LEU A 225 -18.71 -3.16 -3.87
N THR A 226 -19.17 -4.33 -3.40
CA THR A 226 -20.58 -4.52 -3.03
C THR A 226 -20.93 -3.72 -1.78
N ASP A 227 -20.08 -3.75 -0.74
CA ASP A 227 -20.32 -2.96 0.46
C ASP A 227 -20.42 -1.47 0.14
N LEU A 228 -19.62 -0.99 -0.81
CA LEU A 228 -19.56 0.41 -1.26
C LEU A 228 -20.62 0.75 -2.32
N GLU A 229 -21.51 -0.18 -2.66
CA GLU A 229 -22.59 0.04 -3.63
C GLU A 229 -22.06 0.50 -5.00
N ILE A 230 -20.88 -0.01 -5.39
CA ILE A 230 -20.28 0.16 -6.72
C ILE A 230 -20.73 -0.97 -7.65
N VAL A 231 -20.95 -2.15 -7.09
CA VAL A 231 -21.51 -3.30 -7.80
C VAL A 231 -22.61 -3.94 -6.97
N ASP A 232 -23.60 -4.51 -7.64
CA ASP A 232 -24.70 -5.21 -7.00
C ASP A 232 -24.74 -6.69 -7.36
N ARG A 233 -25.21 -7.52 -6.44
CA ARG A 233 -25.46 -8.95 -6.68
C ARG A 233 -26.85 -9.12 -7.27
N VAL A 234 -26.93 -9.38 -8.57
CA VAL A 234 -28.19 -9.46 -9.32
C VAL A 234 -28.72 -10.88 -9.50
N GLY A 235 -27.97 -11.90 -9.06
CA GLY A 235 -28.40 -13.29 -9.16
C GLY A 235 -27.29 -14.31 -8.92
N LYS A 236 -27.51 -15.52 -9.42
CA LYS A 236 -26.54 -16.62 -9.37
C LYS A 236 -26.50 -17.39 -10.68
N GLN A 237 -25.30 -17.86 -11.03
CA GLN A 237 -25.07 -18.86 -12.08
C GLN A 237 -24.40 -20.08 -11.42
N GLY A 238 -25.18 -21.13 -11.18
CA GLY A 238 -24.77 -22.24 -10.33
C GLY A 238 -24.39 -21.75 -8.93
N ASN A 239 -23.16 -22.04 -8.48
CA ASN A 239 -22.64 -21.61 -7.18
C ASN A 239 -22.00 -20.21 -7.18
N SER A 240 -21.96 -19.52 -8.32
CA SER A 240 -21.34 -18.20 -8.45
C SER A 240 -22.38 -17.10 -8.37
N TYR A 241 -22.11 -16.03 -7.63
CA TYR A 241 -22.89 -14.79 -7.72
C TYR A 241 -22.68 -14.11 -9.08
N LEU A 242 -23.75 -13.52 -9.60
CA LEU A 242 -23.73 -12.62 -10.74
C LEU A 242 -23.76 -11.17 -10.23
N TYR A 243 -22.90 -10.34 -10.79
CA TYR A 243 -22.73 -8.95 -10.42
C TYR A 243 -23.04 -8.03 -11.61
N LYS A 244 -23.50 -6.81 -11.32
CA LYS A 244 -23.57 -5.69 -12.26
C LYS A 244 -22.97 -4.46 -11.64
N VAL A 245 -22.47 -3.55 -12.48
CA VAL A 245 -22.01 -2.23 -12.02
C VAL A 245 -23.24 -1.39 -11.72
N CYS A 246 -23.23 -0.66 -10.61
CA CYS A 246 -24.30 0.28 -10.29
C CYS A 246 -24.18 1.52 -11.16
N GLU A 247 -25.30 2.13 -11.55
CA GLU A 247 -25.29 3.49 -12.11
C GLU A 247 -24.94 4.46 -10.98
N ILE A 248 -23.93 5.31 -11.19
CA ILE A 248 -23.41 6.23 -10.17
C ILE A 248 -23.40 7.66 -10.68
#